data_AF-A0A2P6TNK9-F1
#
_entry.id   AF-A0A2P6TNK9-F1
#
_cell.length_a   1.000
_cell.length_b   1.000
_cell.length_c   1.000
_cell.angle_alpha   90.00
_cell.angle_beta   90.00
_cell.angle_gamma   90.00
#
_symmetry.space_group_name_H-M   'P 1'
#
loop_
_entity.id
_entity.type
_entity.pdbx_description
1 polymer ?
#
loop_
_entity_poly.entity_id
_entity_poly.type
_entity_poly.pdbx_seq_one_letter_code
_entity_poly.pdbx_strand_id
1 'polypeptide(L)'
;MTRHLLLAVLLASAAALAAAQEDGLITTDTYKCDPTTCQLPECQCATNKPPGGLSPDQIPQFVLLSHDNALDGLPYKLVQGILGKKEQSNGCPVPVTWFAMFYHSDCNVAQDAIAKGDEVAMQTNRFDPTDPFTATDPAPKYNSRDPKTGEPSVEIEITMSRKHWNEVCNISYSNMVGFRAPNYYNNPPIRKALAKNGYLYDSTIIERWYTNSPTSPSQDRVLWPYTMDAGIPQECGFMGPTVGKCQEGEKHEGLWEVPLYQMQEGETMFGVGSLGDTEAGLPAIADMNQFLKDQLDGHLKNGRTPMQLSMHYGWLTNKGDKVDPSCNDAGCELYPNDNAKAVGKFLDYALKQEAVRFVTYSDFIRWMQDPVPLDKFDEWIDCKTPGVKADLSAVKLTDEQKSDAYYLRKMEEAVAVASPPPAPVAAPTPATSEEMPTTEGTTTETQQPTGETTTTETEQPTGGETTTAPAPVEVPKDGAATLGKAAVAAAAVLATALLAL
;
A
#
# COMPACT_ATOMS: atom_id res chain seq x y z
N MET A 1 -19.32 -7.88 -48.34
CA MET A 1 -18.41 -8.90 -47.76
C MET A 1 -17.57 -8.36 -46.60
N THR A 2 -17.15 -7.09 -46.62
CA THR A 2 -16.27 -6.48 -45.59
C THR A 2 -16.91 -6.28 -44.20
N ARG A 3 -18.21 -5.96 -44.10
CA ARG A 3 -18.88 -5.78 -42.79
C ARG A 3 -19.09 -7.09 -42.01
N HIS A 4 -19.39 -8.18 -42.69
CA HIS A 4 -19.58 -9.48 -42.03
C HIS A 4 -18.25 -10.12 -41.63
N LEU A 5 -17.17 -9.82 -42.35
CA LEU A 5 -15.82 -10.24 -41.98
C LEU A 5 -15.32 -9.48 -40.74
N LEU A 6 -15.54 -8.15 -40.66
CA LEU A 6 -15.20 -7.37 -39.46
C LEU A 6 -15.99 -7.82 -38.23
N LEU A 7 -17.30 -8.08 -38.38
CA LEU A 7 -18.13 -8.53 -37.26
C LEU A 7 -17.74 -9.95 -36.80
N ALA A 8 -17.41 -10.85 -37.74
CA ALA A 8 -16.95 -12.20 -37.43
C ALA A 8 -15.55 -12.20 -36.78
N VAL A 9 -14.65 -11.29 -37.17
CA VAL A 9 -13.34 -11.11 -36.54
C VAL A 9 -13.50 -10.54 -35.12
N LEU A 10 -14.38 -9.55 -34.91
CA LEU A 10 -14.69 -8.98 -33.59
C LEU A 10 -15.35 -9.99 -32.63
N LEU A 11 -16.27 -10.82 -33.15
CA LEU A 11 -16.93 -11.88 -32.39
C LEU A 11 -15.96 -13.03 -32.07
N ALA A 12 -15.06 -13.38 -32.99
CA ALA A 12 -14.02 -14.38 -32.76
C ALA A 12 -12.95 -13.90 -31.76
N SER A 13 -12.59 -12.60 -31.78
CA SER A 13 -11.68 -12.02 -30.78
C SER A 13 -12.32 -11.92 -29.39
N ALA A 14 -13.61 -11.57 -29.30
CA ALA A 14 -14.34 -11.56 -28.03
C ALA A 14 -14.52 -12.97 -27.44
N ALA A 15 -14.78 -13.97 -28.29
CA ALA A 15 -14.87 -15.37 -27.86
C ALA A 15 -13.52 -15.97 -27.46
N ALA A 16 -12.41 -15.56 -28.11
CA ALA A 16 -11.06 -15.96 -27.72
C ALA A 16 -10.61 -15.30 -26.40
N LEU A 17 -11.00 -14.04 -26.15
CA LEU A 17 -10.81 -13.39 -24.84
C LEU A 17 -11.61 -14.09 -23.74
N ALA A 18 -12.89 -14.40 -23.99
CA ALA A 18 -13.75 -15.05 -23.01
C ALA A 18 -13.30 -16.49 -22.67
N ALA A 19 -12.81 -17.27 -23.65
CA ALA A 19 -12.34 -18.63 -23.43
C ALA A 19 -10.95 -18.71 -22.75
N ALA A 20 -10.10 -17.68 -22.91
CA ALA A 20 -8.82 -17.60 -22.20
C ALA A 20 -8.99 -17.25 -20.70
N GLN A 21 -10.14 -16.71 -20.32
CA GLN A 21 -10.42 -16.17 -18.98
C GLN A 21 -10.99 -17.21 -18.00
N GLU A 22 -11.36 -18.42 -18.46
CA GLU A 22 -11.82 -19.50 -17.58
C GLU A 22 -10.66 -20.31 -16.96
N ASP A 23 -9.56 -20.52 -17.69
CA ASP A 23 -8.42 -21.27 -17.18
C ASP A 23 -7.59 -20.38 -16.24
N GLY A 24 -7.58 -20.71 -14.94
CA GLY A 24 -6.89 -19.96 -13.89
C GLY A 24 -7.79 -19.05 -13.05
N LEU A 25 -9.09 -18.98 -13.35
CA LEU A 25 -10.07 -18.32 -12.48
C LEU A 25 -10.22 -19.10 -11.18
N ILE A 26 -10.14 -18.42 -10.04
CA ILE A 26 -10.33 -19.06 -8.74
C ILE A 26 -11.82 -19.26 -8.49
N THR A 27 -12.18 -20.47 -8.06
CA THR A 27 -13.51 -20.82 -7.55
C THR A 27 -13.34 -21.65 -6.30
N THR A 28 -14.02 -21.25 -5.23
CA THR A 28 -14.09 -22.00 -3.97
C THR A 28 -15.55 -22.17 -3.55
N ASP A 29 -15.81 -22.91 -2.48
CA ASP A 29 -17.18 -23.05 -1.95
C ASP A 29 -17.80 -21.69 -1.55
N THR A 30 -16.97 -20.71 -1.20
CA THR A 30 -17.38 -19.39 -0.72
C THR A 30 -17.08 -18.25 -1.70
N TYR A 31 -16.42 -18.53 -2.82
CA TYR A 31 -16.04 -17.52 -3.82
C TYR A 31 -16.39 -17.97 -5.24
N LYS A 32 -17.18 -17.14 -5.92
CA LYS A 32 -17.48 -17.27 -7.34
C LYS A 32 -17.60 -15.89 -7.97
N CYS A 33 -16.79 -15.64 -8.99
CA CYS A 33 -16.77 -14.40 -9.74
C CYS A 33 -17.19 -14.64 -11.19
N ASP A 34 -17.99 -13.75 -11.75
CA ASP A 34 -18.32 -13.75 -13.18
C ASP A 34 -17.46 -12.69 -13.89
N PRO A 35 -16.42 -13.11 -14.64
CA PRO A 35 -15.50 -12.19 -15.31
C PRO A 35 -16.16 -11.40 -16.45
N THR A 36 -17.39 -11.73 -16.86
CA THR A 36 -18.13 -10.91 -17.84
C THR A 36 -18.73 -9.67 -17.20
N THR A 37 -19.02 -9.73 -15.90
CA THR A 37 -19.60 -8.61 -15.12
C THR A 37 -18.57 -7.85 -14.29
N CYS A 38 -17.52 -8.54 -13.85
CA CYS A 38 -16.39 -7.97 -13.13
C CYS A 38 -15.29 -7.60 -14.12
N GLN A 39 -15.21 -6.31 -14.48
CA GLN A 39 -14.30 -5.80 -15.50
C GLN A 39 -13.39 -4.70 -14.94
N LEU A 40 -12.15 -4.69 -15.43
CA LEU A 40 -11.21 -3.61 -15.17
C LEU A 40 -11.74 -2.26 -15.71
N PRO A 41 -11.35 -1.12 -15.10
CA PRO A 41 -10.44 -0.99 -13.97
C PRO A 41 -11.10 -1.14 -12.58
N GLU A 42 -12.43 -1.26 -12.54
CA GLU A 42 -13.21 -1.22 -11.29
C GLU A 42 -13.26 -2.55 -10.55
N CYS A 43 -13.19 -3.66 -11.28
CA CYS A 43 -13.33 -5.00 -10.72
C CYS A 43 -12.38 -6.01 -11.37
N GLN A 44 -11.74 -6.85 -10.56
CA GLN A 44 -10.89 -7.94 -11.02
C GLN A 44 -11.22 -9.22 -10.26
N CYS A 45 -11.65 -10.26 -10.98
CA CYS A 45 -11.82 -11.58 -10.38
C CYS A 45 -10.46 -12.16 -9.93
N ALA A 46 -10.49 -12.92 -8.84
CA ALA A 46 -9.35 -13.65 -8.34
C ALA A 46 -8.89 -14.70 -9.35
N THR A 47 -7.59 -14.66 -9.66
CA THR A 47 -6.96 -15.57 -10.61
C THR A 47 -5.55 -15.92 -10.15
N ASN A 48 -5.11 -17.13 -10.48
CA ASN A 48 -3.70 -17.54 -10.30
C ASN A 48 -2.91 -17.48 -11.61
N LYS A 49 -3.40 -16.71 -12.58
CA LYS A 49 -2.70 -16.38 -13.81
C LYS A 49 -2.44 -14.89 -13.92
N PRO A 50 -1.38 -14.53 -14.66
CA PRO A 50 -1.15 -13.15 -15.09
C PRO A 50 -2.40 -12.41 -15.57
N PRO A 51 -2.62 -11.16 -15.14
CA PRO A 51 -3.69 -10.32 -15.68
C PRO A 51 -3.38 -9.86 -17.11
N GLY A 52 -4.40 -9.36 -17.81
CA GLY A 52 -4.25 -8.73 -19.13
C GLY A 52 -3.94 -9.68 -20.29
N GLY A 53 -3.98 -11.00 -20.07
CA GLY A 53 -3.66 -12.00 -21.10
C GLY A 53 -2.18 -12.05 -21.49
N LEU A 54 -1.31 -11.47 -20.65
CA LEU A 54 0.14 -11.49 -20.85
C LEU A 54 0.72 -12.87 -20.49
N SER A 55 1.69 -13.34 -21.29
CA SER A 55 2.50 -14.48 -20.88
C SER A 55 3.52 -14.06 -19.80
N PRO A 56 3.98 -14.98 -18.93
CA PRO A 56 4.90 -14.63 -17.84
C PRO A 56 6.14 -13.85 -18.30
N ASP A 57 6.71 -14.15 -19.45
CA ASP A 57 7.87 -13.45 -20.00
C ASP A 57 7.61 -11.99 -20.40
N GLN A 58 6.35 -11.63 -20.66
CA GLN A 58 5.92 -10.26 -20.99
C GLN A 58 5.64 -9.40 -19.75
N ILE A 59 5.56 -9.97 -18.57
CA ILE A 59 5.19 -9.25 -17.34
C ILE A 59 6.44 -8.68 -16.68
N PRO A 60 6.49 -7.40 -16.28
CA PRO A 60 7.54 -6.96 -15.37
C PRO A 60 7.53 -7.78 -14.08
N GLN A 61 8.69 -8.29 -13.66
CA GLN A 61 8.80 -8.85 -12.32
C GLN A 61 8.74 -7.70 -11.31
N PHE A 62 7.57 -7.51 -10.73
CA PHE A 62 7.38 -6.48 -9.71
C PHE A 62 8.07 -6.88 -8.40
N VAL A 63 8.75 -5.91 -7.79
CA VAL A 63 9.26 -6.00 -6.43
C VAL A 63 8.66 -4.84 -5.63
N LEU A 64 7.87 -5.16 -4.62
CA LEU A 64 7.22 -4.18 -3.74
C LEU A 64 8.01 -4.11 -2.44
N LEU A 65 8.66 -2.97 -2.19
CA LEU A 65 9.30 -2.69 -0.92
C LEU A 65 8.31 -1.97 -0.03
N SER A 66 8.14 -2.44 1.21
CA SER A 66 7.36 -1.71 2.19
C SER A 66 8.09 -1.53 3.50
N HIS A 67 7.65 -0.53 4.25
CA HIS A 67 8.01 -0.36 5.65
C HIS A 67 6.74 -0.08 6.46
N ASP A 68 6.61 -0.76 7.59
CA ASP A 68 5.45 -0.63 8.47
C ASP A 68 5.82 0.16 9.74
N ASN A 69 4.82 0.69 10.45
CA ASN A 69 4.90 1.48 11.67
C ASN A 69 5.19 2.97 11.42
N ALA A 70 5.97 3.62 12.29
CA ALA A 70 6.19 5.06 12.23
C ALA A 70 6.95 5.44 10.96
N LEU A 71 6.53 6.55 10.34
CA LEU A 71 7.26 7.25 9.30
C LEU A 71 7.85 8.52 9.89
N ASP A 72 8.97 8.36 10.59
CA ASP A 72 9.78 9.43 11.15
C ASP A 72 11.23 9.38 10.63
N GLY A 73 12.08 10.25 11.16
CA GLY A 73 13.43 10.44 10.62
C GLY A 73 14.32 9.20 10.69
N LEU A 74 14.14 8.35 11.69
CA LEU A 74 14.98 7.15 11.93
C LEU A 74 14.81 6.06 10.84
N PRO A 75 13.61 5.46 10.64
CA PRO A 75 13.38 4.48 9.59
C PRO A 75 13.54 5.08 8.21
N TYR A 76 13.11 6.33 7.98
CA TYR A 76 13.30 6.98 6.69
C TYR A 76 14.77 7.09 6.33
N LYS A 77 15.61 7.67 7.20
CA LYS A 77 17.06 7.81 6.97
C LYS A 77 17.74 6.46 6.78
N LEU A 78 17.36 5.43 7.55
CA LEU A 78 17.91 4.09 7.43
C LEU A 78 17.60 3.48 6.06
N VAL A 79 16.33 3.48 5.65
CA VAL A 79 15.89 2.91 4.38
C VAL A 79 16.49 3.70 3.20
N GLN A 80 16.46 5.03 3.23
CA GLN A 80 17.12 5.85 2.20
C GLN A 80 18.64 5.58 2.15
N GLY A 81 19.29 5.28 3.28
CA GLY A 81 20.69 4.86 3.32
C GLY A 81 20.95 3.51 2.63
N ILE A 82 20.05 2.54 2.78
CA ILE A 82 20.11 1.23 2.11
C ILE A 82 19.90 1.39 0.59
N LEU A 83 18.90 2.17 0.19
CA LEU A 83 18.60 2.47 -1.20
C LEU A 83 19.76 3.25 -1.85
N GLY A 84 20.25 4.29 -1.18
CA GLY A 84 21.29 5.19 -1.71
C GLY A 84 20.81 5.92 -2.96
N LYS A 85 21.66 6.01 -3.98
CA LYS A 85 21.34 6.63 -5.29
C LYS A 85 20.96 5.60 -6.36
N LYS A 86 20.41 4.45 -5.93
CA LYS A 86 20.04 3.38 -6.86
C LYS A 86 18.86 3.84 -7.72
N GLU A 87 19.00 3.66 -9.01
CA GLU A 87 17.97 3.95 -10.01
C GLU A 87 17.73 2.68 -10.84
N GLN A 88 16.50 2.55 -11.31
CA GLN A 88 16.10 1.54 -12.29
C GLN A 88 16.65 1.92 -13.68
N SER A 89 16.65 0.98 -14.63
CA SER A 89 17.18 1.21 -15.99
C SER A 89 16.50 2.37 -16.74
N ASN A 90 15.28 2.70 -16.36
CA ASN A 90 14.48 3.80 -16.90
C ASN A 90 14.75 5.16 -16.19
N GLY A 91 15.70 5.21 -15.25
CA GLY A 91 16.04 6.40 -14.48
C GLY A 91 15.08 6.70 -13.31
N CYS A 92 14.10 5.83 -13.05
CA CYS A 92 13.24 5.97 -11.88
C CYS A 92 14.00 5.62 -10.59
N PRO A 93 13.74 6.33 -9.48
CA PRO A 93 14.21 5.88 -8.18
C PRO A 93 13.59 4.52 -7.81
N VAL A 94 14.16 3.85 -6.82
CA VAL A 94 13.53 2.69 -6.16
C VAL A 94 12.55 3.23 -5.11
N PRO A 95 11.22 3.06 -5.31
CA PRO A 95 10.23 3.55 -4.36
C PRO A 95 10.05 2.59 -3.18
N VAL A 96 9.50 3.12 -2.09
CA VAL A 96 9.04 2.37 -0.92
C VAL A 96 7.58 2.72 -0.64
N THR A 97 6.79 1.75 -0.20
CA THR A 97 5.45 2.01 0.36
C THR A 97 5.51 2.00 1.88
N TRP A 98 5.21 3.13 2.50
CA TRP A 98 5.21 3.32 3.94
C TRP A 98 3.81 3.08 4.48
N PHE A 99 3.56 1.93 5.10
CA PHE A 99 2.33 1.68 5.86
C PHE A 99 2.43 2.39 7.21
N ALA A 100 2.13 3.67 7.17
CA ALA A 100 2.43 4.61 8.24
C ALA A 100 1.29 4.72 9.25
N MET A 101 1.63 4.57 10.52
CA MET A 101 0.79 5.00 11.62
C MET A 101 0.95 6.51 11.86
N PHE A 102 -0.02 7.20 12.46
CA PHE A 102 0.19 8.59 12.90
C PHE A 102 1.09 8.62 14.17
N TYR A 103 1.01 7.59 15.01
CA TYR A 103 1.83 7.50 16.22
C TYR A 103 3.34 7.61 15.92
N HIS A 104 4.03 8.56 16.55
CA HIS A 104 5.46 8.88 16.36
C HIS A 104 5.92 9.36 14.98
N SER A 105 5.03 9.49 13.99
CA SER A 105 5.42 9.88 12.64
C SER A 105 5.62 11.40 12.47
N ASP A 106 6.41 11.79 11.46
CA ASP A 106 6.74 13.17 11.12
C ASP A 106 6.13 13.57 9.76
N CYS A 107 5.33 14.63 9.76
CA CYS A 107 4.69 15.16 8.56
C CYS A 107 5.69 15.52 7.45
N ASN A 108 6.85 16.11 7.80
CA ASN A 108 7.83 16.54 6.81
C ASN A 108 8.46 15.33 6.11
N VAL A 109 8.75 14.27 6.88
CA VAL A 109 9.30 13.02 6.34
C VAL A 109 8.31 12.36 5.38
N ALA A 110 7.01 12.37 5.70
CA ALA A 110 6.00 11.85 4.79
C ALA A 110 5.86 12.67 3.50
N GLN A 111 5.93 14.00 3.60
CA GLN A 111 5.94 14.87 2.42
C GLN A 111 7.18 14.64 1.55
N ASP A 112 8.36 14.49 2.16
CA ASP A 112 9.60 14.16 1.46
C ASP A 112 9.53 12.80 0.77
N ALA A 113 8.94 11.79 1.44
CA ALA A 113 8.71 10.47 0.86
C ALA A 113 7.81 10.57 -0.39
N ILE A 114 6.66 11.24 -0.29
CA ILE A 114 5.76 11.46 -1.44
C ILE A 114 6.49 12.20 -2.56
N ALA A 115 7.21 13.29 -2.25
CA ALA A 115 7.93 14.08 -3.24
C ALA A 115 9.03 13.30 -3.98
N LYS A 116 9.65 12.31 -3.31
CA LYS A 116 10.60 11.37 -3.92
C LYS A 116 9.93 10.36 -4.86
N GLY A 117 8.64 10.10 -4.69
CA GLY A 117 7.89 9.05 -5.40
C GLY A 117 7.68 7.77 -4.58
N ASP A 118 7.92 7.82 -3.27
CA ASP A 118 7.45 6.78 -2.34
C ASP A 118 5.92 6.91 -2.14
N GLU A 119 5.27 5.85 -1.67
CA GLU A 119 3.85 5.86 -1.31
C GLU A 119 3.68 5.96 0.21
N VAL A 120 2.68 6.74 0.67
CA VAL A 120 2.26 6.78 2.08
C VAL A 120 0.90 6.10 2.19
N ALA A 121 0.92 4.84 2.60
CA ALA A 121 -0.25 4.04 2.93
C ALA A 121 -0.51 4.07 4.45
N MET A 122 -1.66 3.58 4.89
CA MET A 122 -2.07 3.71 6.29
C MET A 122 -1.88 2.40 7.06
N GLN A 123 -1.47 2.55 8.31
CA GLN A 123 -1.59 1.55 9.36
C GLN A 123 -2.29 2.19 10.56
N THR A 124 -2.91 1.38 11.41
CA THR A 124 -3.53 1.90 12.64
C THR A 124 -2.48 2.39 13.64
N ASN A 125 -2.91 3.13 14.67
CA ASN A 125 -1.98 3.84 15.55
C ASN A 125 -1.33 2.98 16.63
N ARG A 126 -1.86 1.78 16.90
CA ARG A 126 -1.48 1.01 18.10
C ARG A 126 -0.61 -0.20 17.80
N PHE A 127 0.36 -0.38 18.70
CA PHE A 127 1.25 -1.54 18.81
C PHE A 127 0.98 -2.32 20.11
N ASP A 128 -0.29 -2.45 20.49
CA ASP A 128 -0.65 -3.14 21.73
C ASP A 128 -0.45 -4.67 21.53
N PRO A 129 0.08 -5.41 22.52
CA PRO A 129 0.08 -6.88 22.49
C PRO A 129 -1.33 -7.50 22.50
N THR A 130 -2.36 -6.69 22.71
CA THR A 130 -3.78 -7.04 22.51
C THR A 130 -4.30 -6.57 21.15
N ASP A 131 -5.48 -7.04 20.74
CA ASP A 131 -6.08 -6.64 19.46
C ASP A 131 -6.14 -5.09 19.37
N PRO A 132 -5.42 -4.46 18.41
CA PRO A 132 -5.24 -3.01 18.34
C PRO A 132 -6.57 -2.27 18.15
N PHE A 133 -7.60 -2.96 17.64
CA PHE A 133 -8.92 -2.41 17.39
C PHE A 133 -9.84 -2.44 18.62
N THR A 134 -9.43 -3.12 19.70
CA THR A 134 -10.20 -3.23 20.96
C THR A 134 -9.53 -2.53 22.14
N ALA A 135 -8.27 -2.13 21.98
CA ALA A 135 -7.49 -1.45 23.01
C ALA A 135 -7.93 0.02 23.22
N THR A 136 -7.40 0.66 24.26
CA THR A 136 -7.63 2.08 24.55
C THR A 136 -6.33 2.77 24.88
N ASP A 137 -6.07 3.87 24.19
CA ASP A 137 -4.91 4.71 24.48
C ASP A 137 -5.25 5.73 25.58
N PRO A 138 -4.42 5.87 26.63
CA PRO A 138 -4.62 6.90 27.65
C PRO A 138 -4.41 8.32 27.12
N ALA A 139 -3.65 8.51 26.04
CA ALA A 139 -3.45 9.81 25.41
C ALA A 139 -4.69 10.19 24.59
N PRO A 140 -5.37 11.32 24.90
CA PRO A 140 -6.62 11.69 24.24
C PRO A 140 -6.52 11.81 22.71
N LYS A 141 -5.35 12.22 22.18
CA LYS A 141 -5.11 12.34 20.74
C LYS A 141 -5.12 11.00 19.98
N TYR A 142 -4.92 9.88 20.68
CA TYR A 142 -4.93 8.53 20.12
C TYR A 142 -6.15 7.71 20.57
N ASN A 143 -7.16 8.38 21.14
CA ASN A 143 -8.39 7.73 21.55
C ASN A 143 -9.28 7.46 20.33
N SER A 144 -9.55 6.18 20.04
CA SER A 144 -10.44 5.75 18.97
C SER A 144 -11.78 5.19 19.46
N ARG A 145 -12.19 5.56 20.68
CA ARG A 145 -13.52 5.25 21.18
C ARG A 145 -14.57 6.07 20.43
N ASP A 146 -15.72 5.45 20.16
CA ASP A 146 -16.88 6.16 19.64
C ASP A 146 -17.36 7.18 20.70
N PRO A 147 -17.47 8.47 20.36
CA PRO A 147 -17.83 9.51 21.33
C PRO A 147 -19.26 9.38 21.87
N LYS A 148 -20.13 8.62 21.21
CA LYS A 148 -21.51 8.37 21.64
C LYS A 148 -21.63 7.19 22.59
N THR A 149 -20.93 6.09 22.29
CA THR A 149 -21.04 4.85 23.11
C THR A 149 -19.95 4.77 24.16
N GLY A 150 -18.82 5.45 23.93
CA GLY A 150 -17.62 5.31 24.72
C GLY A 150 -16.84 4.03 24.42
N GLU A 151 -17.25 3.16 23.50
CA GLU A 151 -16.60 1.86 23.23
C GLU A 151 -15.51 1.95 22.13
N PRO A 152 -14.49 1.07 22.12
CA PRO A 152 -13.51 1.01 21.03
C PRO A 152 -14.17 0.88 19.65
N SER A 153 -13.70 1.66 18.68
CA SER A 153 -14.25 1.66 17.32
C SER A 153 -13.16 1.34 16.29
N VAL A 154 -13.32 0.19 15.62
CA VAL A 154 -12.48 -0.24 14.49
C VAL A 154 -12.42 0.85 13.41
N GLU A 155 -13.57 1.47 13.12
CA GLU A 155 -13.65 2.49 12.07
C GLU A 155 -12.88 3.76 12.44
N ILE A 156 -12.98 4.23 13.70
CA ILE A 156 -12.21 5.39 14.15
C ILE A 156 -10.72 5.04 14.20
N GLU A 157 -10.35 3.86 14.67
CA GLU A 157 -8.94 3.41 14.73
C GLU A 157 -8.28 3.41 13.34
N ILE A 158 -9.00 2.95 12.32
CA ILE A 158 -8.53 2.93 10.93
C ILE A 158 -8.44 4.36 10.36
N THR A 159 -9.49 5.16 10.55
CA THR A 159 -9.62 6.46 9.87
C THR A 159 -8.85 7.58 10.55
N MET A 160 -8.57 7.48 11.84
CA MET A 160 -7.95 8.57 12.60
C MET A 160 -6.53 8.89 12.15
N SER A 161 -5.74 7.89 11.75
CA SER A 161 -4.39 8.09 11.21
C SER A 161 -4.51 8.95 9.94
N ARG A 162 -5.31 8.48 8.97
CA ARG A 162 -5.56 9.17 7.70
C ARG A 162 -6.10 10.59 7.88
N LYS A 163 -7.01 10.78 8.85
CA LYS A 163 -7.53 12.10 9.21
C LYS A 163 -6.43 13.04 9.73
N HIS A 164 -5.57 12.54 10.61
CA HIS A 164 -4.45 13.33 11.13
C HIS A 164 -3.50 13.77 10.01
N TRP A 165 -3.08 12.83 9.17
CA TRP A 165 -2.21 13.12 8.03
C TRP A 165 -2.81 14.15 7.06
N ASN A 166 -4.14 14.15 6.90
CA ASN A 166 -4.81 15.16 6.09
C ASN A 166 -4.86 16.53 6.77
N GLU A 167 -5.43 16.61 7.97
CA GLU A 167 -5.71 17.88 8.64
C GLU A 167 -4.45 18.56 9.19
N VAL A 168 -3.42 17.79 9.55
CA VAL A 168 -2.20 18.28 10.20
C VAL A 168 -1.00 18.24 9.26
N CYS A 169 -0.82 17.16 8.50
CA CYS A 169 0.33 17.02 7.59
C CYS A 169 0.04 17.49 6.17
N ASN A 170 -1.18 17.96 5.87
CA ASN A 170 -1.59 18.46 4.56
C ASN A 170 -1.37 17.42 3.43
N ILE A 171 -1.59 16.13 3.72
CA ILE A 171 -1.56 15.06 2.73
C ILE A 171 -2.98 14.77 2.26
N SER A 172 -3.21 14.80 0.94
CA SER A 172 -4.56 14.54 0.40
C SER A 172 -5.02 13.10 0.64
N TYR A 173 -6.33 12.92 0.83
CA TYR A 173 -6.96 11.61 0.93
C TYR A 173 -6.66 10.73 -0.29
N SER A 174 -6.57 11.31 -1.49
CA SER A 174 -6.23 10.59 -2.72
C SER A 174 -4.83 9.98 -2.71
N ASN A 175 -3.92 10.47 -1.88
CA ASN A 175 -2.57 9.95 -1.69
C ASN A 175 -2.43 8.95 -0.53
N MET A 176 -3.51 8.67 0.21
CA MET A 176 -3.51 7.78 1.37
C MET A 176 -4.54 6.66 1.22
N VAL A 177 -4.43 5.88 0.15
CA VAL A 177 -5.48 4.92 -0.25
C VAL A 177 -5.15 3.46 0.09
N GLY A 178 -3.93 3.17 0.51
CA GLY A 178 -3.51 1.84 0.95
C GLY A 178 -3.72 1.60 2.44
N PHE A 179 -3.90 0.33 2.82
CA PHE A 179 -3.95 -0.08 4.22
C PHE A 179 -3.23 -1.41 4.47
N ARG A 180 -2.61 -1.53 5.65
CA ARG A 180 -2.16 -2.81 6.22
C ARG A 180 -2.41 -2.81 7.72
N ALA A 181 -3.10 -3.82 8.24
CA ALA A 181 -3.35 -3.91 9.68
C ALA A 181 -2.08 -4.36 10.44
N PRO A 182 -1.78 -3.79 11.63
CA PRO A 182 -0.73 -4.32 12.51
C PRO A 182 -0.99 -5.78 12.84
N ASN A 183 0.08 -6.58 13.00
CA ASN A 183 0.02 -8.01 13.29
C ASN A 183 -0.86 -8.82 12.32
N TYR A 184 -1.15 -8.26 11.14
CA TYR A 184 -1.94 -8.85 10.07
C TYR A 184 -3.37 -9.22 10.49
N TYR A 185 -3.93 -8.51 11.47
CA TYR A 185 -5.34 -8.68 11.87
C TYR A 185 -6.26 -8.44 10.67
N ASN A 186 -7.01 -9.46 10.25
CA ASN A 186 -7.85 -9.40 9.06
C ASN A 186 -9.25 -9.96 9.36
N ASN A 187 -10.24 -9.08 9.49
CA ASN A 187 -11.60 -9.50 9.83
C ASN A 187 -12.67 -8.61 9.16
N PRO A 188 -13.94 -9.05 9.13
CA PRO A 188 -14.98 -8.33 8.39
C PRO A 188 -15.20 -6.88 8.86
N PRO A 189 -15.17 -6.56 10.17
CA PRO A 189 -15.19 -5.17 10.63
C PRO A 189 -14.11 -4.28 10.01
N ILE A 190 -12.87 -4.76 9.88
CA ILE A 190 -11.76 -4.01 9.27
C ILE A 190 -12.06 -3.73 7.81
N ARG A 191 -12.33 -4.76 7.01
CA ARG A 191 -12.59 -4.61 5.56
C ARG A 191 -13.82 -3.74 5.29
N LYS A 192 -14.87 -3.87 6.11
CA LYS A 192 -16.05 -2.99 6.04
C LYS A 192 -15.68 -1.53 6.30
N ALA A 193 -14.82 -1.26 7.28
CA ALA A 193 -14.35 0.09 7.57
C ALA A 193 -13.50 0.65 6.41
N LEU A 194 -12.61 -0.16 5.83
CA LEU A 194 -11.79 0.23 4.67
C LEU A 194 -12.66 0.59 3.46
N ALA A 195 -13.56 -0.31 3.07
CA ALA A 195 -14.46 -0.12 1.94
C ALA A 195 -15.36 1.11 2.12
N LYS A 196 -15.87 1.33 3.35
CA LYS A 196 -16.72 2.48 3.68
C LYS A 196 -15.96 3.80 3.60
N ASN A 197 -14.67 3.82 3.94
CA ASN A 197 -13.88 5.05 4.11
C ASN A 197 -12.92 5.34 2.95
N GLY A 198 -13.18 4.80 1.76
CA GLY A 198 -12.48 5.18 0.54
C GLY A 198 -11.01 4.79 0.53
N TYR A 199 -10.70 3.56 0.97
CA TYR A 199 -9.42 2.91 0.71
C TYR A 199 -9.49 2.18 -0.64
N LEU A 200 -8.40 2.24 -1.41
CA LEU A 200 -8.24 1.52 -2.67
C LEU A 200 -7.90 0.06 -2.41
N TYR A 201 -7.01 -0.21 -1.45
CA TYR A 201 -6.54 -1.57 -1.21
C TYR A 201 -6.25 -1.88 0.26
N ASP A 202 -6.41 -3.16 0.57
CA ASP A 202 -5.87 -3.84 1.75
C ASP A 202 -4.67 -4.71 1.32
N SER A 203 -3.64 -4.79 2.16
CA SER A 203 -2.51 -5.72 1.98
C SER A 203 -2.19 -6.40 3.30
N THR A 204 -3.19 -7.11 3.82
CA THR A 204 -3.14 -7.73 5.14
C THR A 204 -3.31 -9.26 5.07
N ILE A 205 -4.03 -9.79 4.07
CA ILE A 205 -4.35 -11.22 4.02
C ILE A 205 -3.15 -11.99 3.44
N ILE A 206 -2.55 -12.84 4.27
CA ILE A 206 -1.38 -13.62 3.88
C ILE A 206 -1.75 -14.63 2.80
N GLU A 207 -0.93 -14.68 1.75
CA GLU A 207 -1.01 -15.70 0.70
C GLU A 207 0.28 -16.52 0.65
N ARG A 208 0.09 -17.83 0.46
CA ARG A 208 1.17 -18.81 0.37
C ARG A 208 0.78 -19.87 -0.65
N TRP A 209 1.76 -20.45 -1.30
CA TRP A 209 1.51 -21.56 -2.21
C TRP A 209 1.84 -22.89 -1.52
N TYR A 210 1.02 -23.89 -1.80
CA TYR A 210 1.20 -25.26 -1.33
C TYR A 210 0.35 -26.21 -2.18
N THR A 211 0.70 -27.50 -2.14
CA THR A 211 -0.02 -28.53 -2.87
C THR A 211 -1.49 -28.57 -2.44
N ASN A 212 -2.40 -28.47 -3.40
CA ASN A 212 -3.86 -28.40 -3.21
C ASN A 212 -4.39 -27.11 -2.57
N SER A 213 -3.60 -26.04 -2.53
CA SER A 213 -4.14 -24.71 -2.23
C SER A 213 -5.28 -24.36 -3.20
N PRO A 214 -6.42 -23.84 -2.70
CA PRO A 214 -7.53 -23.44 -3.55
C PRO A 214 -7.21 -22.20 -4.40
N THR A 215 -6.29 -21.36 -3.93
CA THR A 215 -5.91 -20.09 -4.55
C THR A 215 -4.54 -20.15 -5.22
N SER A 216 -3.58 -20.83 -4.59
CA SER A 216 -2.16 -20.84 -4.99
C SER A 216 -1.56 -22.26 -5.03
N PRO A 217 -2.00 -23.15 -5.93
CA PRO A 217 -1.64 -24.56 -5.91
C PRO A 217 -0.15 -24.87 -6.16
N SER A 218 0.62 -23.91 -6.67
CA SER A 218 2.04 -24.06 -7.01
C SER A 218 2.74 -22.70 -7.15
N GLN A 219 4.08 -22.69 -7.15
CA GLN A 219 4.88 -21.46 -7.26
C GLN A 219 4.66 -20.68 -8.57
N ASP A 220 4.26 -21.36 -9.65
CA ASP A 220 3.90 -20.77 -10.95
C ASP A 220 2.44 -20.36 -11.07
N ARG A 221 1.61 -20.73 -10.10
CA ARG A 221 0.18 -20.40 -10.04
C ARG A 221 -0.16 -19.85 -8.67
N VAL A 222 0.37 -18.67 -8.38
CA VAL A 222 0.08 -17.93 -7.15
C VAL A 222 -1.00 -16.90 -7.43
N LEU A 223 -1.91 -16.70 -6.47
CA LEU A 223 -3.01 -15.75 -6.54
C LEU A 223 -2.50 -14.33 -6.83
N TRP A 224 -3.04 -13.69 -7.87
CA TRP A 224 -2.84 -12.27 -8.17
C TRP A 224 -3.80 -11.39 -7.37
N PRO A 225 -3.52 -10.09 -7.23
CA PRO A 225 -4.48 -9.15 -6.66
C PRO A 225 -5.84 -9.21 -7.34
N TYR A 226 -6.88 -8.97 -6.55
CA TYR A 226 -8.27 -9.05 -6.97
C TYR A 226 -9.09 -8.03 -6.20
N THR A 227 -10.27 -7.72 -6.70
CA THR A 227 -11.23 -6.90 -5.94
C THR A 227 -12.20 -7.79 -5.18
N MET A 228 -12.60 -7.34 -3.99
CA MET A 228 -13.47 -8.10 -3.09
C MET A 228 -14.96 -8.02 -3.48
N ASP A 229 -15.30 -7.60 -4.71
CA ASP A 229 -16.67 -7.53 -5.26
C ASP A 229 -17.38 -8.89 -5.24
N ALA A 230 -16.64 -9.96 -5.56
CA ALA A 230 -17.14 -11.33 -5.53
C ALA A 230 -16.88 -12.05 -4.20
N GLY A 231 -16.20 -11.39 -3.26
CA GLY A 231 -15.81 -11.89 -1.95
C GLY A 231 -14.32 -12.20 -1.84
N ILE A 232 -13.96 -13.03 -0.87
CA ILE A 232 -12.57 -13.28 -0.47
C ILE A 232 -12.28 -14.79 -0.61
N PRO A 233 -11.48 -15.21 -1.60
CA PRO A 233 -11.12 -16.61 -1.80
C PRO A 233 -9.98 -17.09 -0.90
N GLN A 234 -9.20 -16.17 -0.33
CA GLN A 234 -8.05 -16.48 0.51
C GLN A 234 -8.45 -17.08 1.86
N GLU A 235 -7.53 -17.86 2.43
CA GLU A 235 -7.68 -18.44 3.77
C GLU A 235 -7.39 -17.40 4.86
N CYS A 236 -8.34 -16.49 5.15
CA CYS A 236 -8.17 -15.49 6.21
C CYS A 236 -7.68 -16.07 7.55
N GLY A 237 -8.12 -17.28 7.90
CA GLY A 237 -7.80 -17.95 9.16
C GLY A 237 -6.39 -18.54 9.28
N PHE A 238 -5.50 -18.29 8.31
CA PHE A 238 -4.15 -18.87 8.27
C PHE A 238 -3.36 -18.66 9.58
N MET A 239 -3.41 -17.45 10.17
CA MET A 239 -2.73 -17.12 11.44
C MET A 239 -3.56 -17.47 12.69
N GLY A 240 -4.64 -18.25 12.52
CA GLY A 240 -5.57 -18.60 13.58
C GLY A 240 -6.77 -17.66 13.71
N PRO A 241 -7.84 -18.11 14.38
CA PRO A 241 -9.16 -17.47 14.38
C PRO A 241 -9.20 -16.13 15.13
N THR A 242 -8.17 -15.82 15.91
CA THR A 242 -8.03 -14.55 16.63
C THR A 242 -7.43 -13.46 15.75
N VAL A 243 -6.54 -13.82 14.82
CA VAL A 243 -5.88 -12.87 13.92
C VAL A 243 -6.75 -12.64 12.69
N GLY A 244 -7.22 -13.72 12.07
CA GLY A 244 -7.86 -13.65 10.77
C GLY A 244 -9.15 -14.44 10.68
N LYS A 245 -10.19 -13.85 10.07
CA LYS A 245 -11.43 -14.53 9.70
C LYS A 245 -12.09 -13.88 8.48
N CYS A 246 -12.56 -14.71 7.57
CA CYS A 246 -13.46 -14.31 6.49
C CYS A 246 -14.90 -14.61 6.94
N GLN A 247 -15.88 -13.83 6.47
CA GLN A 247 -17.30 -14.18 6.62
C GLN A 247 -17.86 -14.65 5.28
N GLU A 248 -18.65 -15.73 5.30
CA GLU A 248 -19.35 -16.19 4.09
C GLU A 248 -20.27 -15.08 3.54
N GLY A 249 -20.20 -14.86 2.22
CA GLY A 249 -20.98 -13.83 1.54
C GLY A 249 -20.49 -12.39 1.76
N GLU A 250 -19.37 -12.19 2.46
CA GLU A 250 -18.72 -10.89 2.58
C GLU A 250 -18.25 -10.40 1.20
N LYS A 251 -18.58 -9.14 0.87
CA LYS A 251 -18.24 -8.48 -0.39
C LYS A 251 -17.96 -7.00 -0.13
N HIS A 252 -16.93 -6.47 -0.79
CA HIS A 252 -16.53 -5.06 -0.69
C HIS A 252 -16.20 -4.54 -2.09
N GLU A 253 -17.20 -3.93 -2.73
CA GLU A 253 -17.08 -3.42 -4.10
C GLU A 253 -15.91 -2.43 -4.23
N GLY A 254 -15.06 -2.65 -5.23
CA GLY A 254 -13.93 -1.78 -5.57
C GLY A 254 -12.75 -1.80 -4.59
N LEU A 255 -12.85 -2.53 -3.46
CA LEU A 255 -11.72 -2.70 -2.55
C LEU A 255 -10.81 -3.82 -3.06
N TRP A 256 -9.58 -3.47 -3.41
CA TRP A 256 -8.55 -4.43 -3.81
C TRP A 256 -7.96 -5.14 -2.60
N GLU A 257 -7.72 -6.43 -2.73
CA GLU A 257 -6.75 -7.16 -1.92
C GLU A 257 -5.45 -7.27 -2.72
N VAL A 258 -4.36 -6.76 -2.18
CA VAL A 258 -3.01 -7.08 -2.63
C VAL A 258 -2.45 -8.11 -1.66
N PRO A 259 -2.52 -9.41 -2.00
CA PRO A 259 -2.21 -10.47 -1.06
C PRO A 259 -0.83 -10.29 -0.45
N LEU A 260 -0.70 -10.52 0.86
CA LEU A 260 0.59 -10.41 1.54
C LEU A 260 1.38 -11.71 1.32
N TYR A 261 2.20 -11.74 0.28
CA TYR A 261 2.90 -12.95 -0.15
C TYR A 261 3.96 -13.42 0.86
N GLN A 262 3.83 -14.67 1.27
CA GLN A 262 4.72 -15.38 2.16
C GLN A 262 6.03 -15.76 1.44
N MET A 263 7.19 -15.35 1.97
CA MET A 263 8.47 -15.85 1.48
C MET A 263 8.65 -17.32 1.88
N GLN A 264 9.09 -18.14 0.92
CA GLN A 264 9.08 -19.61 1.05
C GLN A 264 10.24 -20.30 0.31
N GLU A 265 10.72 -21.42 0.84
CA GLU A 265 11.51 -22.42 0.11
C GLU A 265 10.74 -23.74 0.11
N GLY A 266 10.26 -24.15 -1.07
CA GLY A 266 9.23 -25.19 -1.11
C GLY A 266 7.99 -24.75 -0.33
N GLU A 267 7.40 -25.66 0.43
CA GLU A 267 6.29 -25.34 1.35
C GLU A 267 6.76 -24.80 2.71
N THR A 268 8.07 -24.62 2.92
CA THR A 268 8.60 -24.03 4.16
C THR A 268 8.50 -22.51 4.13
N MET A 269 7.90 -21.91 5.15
CA MET A 269 7.64 -20.47 5.25
C MET A 269 8.64 -19.77 6.18
N PHE A 270 9.03 -18.53 5.85
CA PHE A 270 10.07 -17.78 6.57
C PHE A 270 9.60 -16.42 7.16
N GLY A 271 8.29 -16.14 7.12
CA GLY A 271 7.67 -14.90 7.61
C GLY A 271 7.29 -13.89 6.52
N VAL A 272 6.55 -12.84 6.90
CA VAL A 272 6.01 -11.79 6.00
C VAL A 272 6.44 -10.36 6.36
N GLY A 273 7.00 -10.13 7.56
CA GLY A 273 7.46 -8.79 8.01
C GLY A 273 8.54 -8.78 9.09
N SER A 274 9.25 -9.89 9.26
CA SER A 274 10.48 -10.00 10.07
C SER A 274 11.12 -11.34 9.70
N LEU A 275 11.67 -11.39 8.49
CA LEU A 275 12.14 -12.63 7.89
C LEU A 275 13.20 -13.29 8.77
N GLY A 276 13.03 -14.58 9.03
CA GLY A 276 13.93 -15.36 9.87
C GLY A 276 13.75 -15.16 11.38
N ASP A 277 12.66 -14.54 11.84
CA ASP A 277 12.35 -14.44 13.26
C ASP A 277 11.87 -15.79 13.84
N THR A 278 12.77 -16.42 14.59
CA THR A 278 12.52 -17.73 15.21
C THR A 278 11.58 -17.69 16.42
N GLU A 279 11.27 -16.51 16.97
CA GLU A 279 10.38 -16.37 18.14
C GLU A 279 8.95 -16.87 17.81
N ALA A 280 8.54 -16.76 16.55
CA ALA A 280 7.26 -17.26 16.04
C ALA A 280 7.29 -18.74 15.58
N GLY A 281 8.38 -19.47 15.86
CA GLY A 281 8.56 -20.86 15.40
C GLY A 281 8.91 -20.97 13.91
N LEU A 282 9.24 -19.87 13.25
CA LEU A 282 9.73 -19.85 11.88
C LEU A 282 11.23 -20.24 11.83
N PRO A 283 11.70 -20.82 10.71
CA PRO A 283 13.11 -21.13 10.53
C PRO A 283 13.97 -19.86 10.44
N ALA A 284 15.19 -19.95 10.97
CA ALA A 284 16.21 -18.93 10.77
C ALA A 284 16.69 -18.92 9.30
N ILE A 285 17.14 -17.76 8.83
CA ILE A 285 17.76 -17.59 7.51
C ILE A 285 19.26 -17.40 7.69
N ALA A 286 20.06 -18.35 7.19
CA ALA A 286 21.51 -18.32 7.37
C ALA A 286 22.22 -17.26 6.50
N ASP A 287 21.79 -17.10 5.25
CA ASP A 287 22.26 -16.07 4.33
C ASP A 287 21.07 -15.31 3.75
N MET A 288 20.71 -14.21 4.40
CA MET A 288 19.58 -13.36 3.99
C MET A 288 19.75 -12.82 2.56
N ASN A 289 20.98 -12.52 2.15
CA ASN A 289 21.23 -11.98 0.82
C ASN A 289 21.00 -13.05 -0.25
N GLN A 290 21.50 -14.28 -0.03
CA GLN A 290 21.24 -15.37 -0.97
C GLN A 290 19.75 -15.74 -0.98
N PHE A 291 19.11 -15.82 0.19
CA PHE A 291 17.68 -16.09 0.32
C PHE A 291 16.82 -15.13 -0.52
N LEU A 292 17.03 -13.81 -0.39
CA LEU A 292 16.28 -12.82 -1.16
C LEU A 292 16.49 -12.95 -2.68
N LYS A 293 17.71 -13.32 -3.12
CA LYS A 293 17.98 -13.58 -4.54
C LYS A 293 17.24 -14.82 -5.03
N ASP A 294 17.23 -15.88 -4.23
CA ASP A 294 16.55 -17.13 -4.58
C ASP A 294 15.04 -16.92 -4.66
N GLN A 295 14.46 -16.10 -3.78
CA GLN A 295 13.06 -15.68 -3.89
C GLN A 295 12.80 -14.98 -5.23
N LEU A 296 13.59 -13.96 -5.57
CA LEU A 296 13.42 -13.22 -6.84
C LEU A 296 13.59 -14.13 -8.08
N ASP A 297 14.62 -14.97 -8.08
CA ASP A 297 14.87 -15.94 -9.15
C ASP A 297 13.71 -16.93 -9.28
N GLY A 298 13.11 -17.32 -8.16
CA GLY A 298 11.89 -18.10 -8.11
C GLY A 298 10.74 -17.40 -8.84
N HIS A 299 10.46 -16.15 -8.54
CA HIS A 299 9.40 -15.40 -9.22
C HIS A 299 9.69 -15.21 -10.72
N LEU A 300 10.94 -14.89 -11.09
CA LEU A 300 11.38 -14.69 -12.49
C LEU A 300 11.23 -15.94 -13.37
N LYS A 301 11.42 -17.14 -12.79
CA LYS A 301 11.28 -18.43 -13.49
C LYS A 301 9.83 -18.90 -13.62
N ASN A 302 8.92 -18.33 -12.84
CA ASN A 302 7.56 -18.80 -12.65
C ASN A 302 6.54 -17.73 -13.12
N GLY A 303 5.40 -17.61 -12.45
CA GLY A 303 4.27 -16.78 -12.89
C GLY A 303 4.47 -15.27 -12.79
N ARG A 304 5.63 -14.79 -12.31
CA ARG A 304 5.93 -13.37 -12.06
C ARG A 304 4.90 -12.61 -11.22
N THR A 305 4.25 -13.30 -10.27
CA THR A 305 3.57 -12.62 -9.17
C THR A 305 4.56 -11.69 -8.46
N PRO A 306 4.10 -10.57 -7.87
CA PRO A 306 5.01 -9.61 -7.25
C PRO A 306 5.74 -10.25 -6.07
N MET A 307 7.04 -9.97 -5.96
CA MET A 307 7.80 -10.27 -4.75
C MET A 307 7.62 -9.12 -3.78
N GLN A 308 7.23 -9.40 -2.53
CA GLN A 308 7.10 -8.39 -1.49
C GLN A 308 8.21 -8.52 -0.46
N LEU A 309 8.81 -7.40 -0.07
CA LEU A 309 9.74 -7.31 1.05
C LEU A 309 9.25 -6.24 2.03
N SER A 310 8.51 -6.68 3.05
CA SER A 310 8.03 -5.82 4.13
C SER A 310 9.08 -5.74 5.22
N MET A 311 9.50 -4.53 5.55
CA MET A 311 10.58 -4.25 6.50
C MET A 311 10.08 -3.46 7.69
N HIS A 312 10.73 -3.62 8.83
CA HIS A 312 10.48 -2.82 10.02
C HIS A 312 11.84 -2.31 10.55
N TYR A 313 11.86 -1.14 11.18
CA TYR A 313 13.09 -0.54 11.71
C TYR A 313 13.90 -1.51 12.58
N GLY A 314 13.23 -2.21 13.49
CA GLY A 314 13.86 -3.20 14.38
C GLY A 314 14.47 -4.41 13.66
N TRP A 315 13.95 -4.80 12.49
CA TRP A 315 14.50 -5.91 11.71
C TRP A 315 15.77 -5.51 10.94
N LEU A 316 15.91 -4.23 10.61
CA LEU A 316 17.05 -3.67 9.86
C LEU A 316 18.19 -3.17 10.75
N THR A 317 17.99 -3.16 12.07
CA THR A 317 18.94 -2.58 13.02
C THR A 317 19.38 -3.57 14.08
N ASN A 318 20.53 -3.32 14.70
CA ASN A 318 20.93 -4.08 15.88
C ASN A 318 20.08 -3.63 17.07
N LYS A 319 19.46 -4.58 17.79
CA LYS A 319 18.82 -4.29 19.09
C LYS A 319 19.89 -3.64 19.99
N GLY A 320 19.73 -2.35 20.31
CA GLY A 320 20.59 -1.68 21.27
C GLY A 320 20.09 -1.96 22.68
N ASP A 321 20.96 -2.36 23.60
CA ASP A 321 20.58 -2.67 24.99
C ASP A 321 20.07 -1.44 25.79
N LYS A 322 20.03 -0.24 25.20
CA LYS A 322 19.76 1.04 25.88
C LYS A 322 19.19 2.15 25.00
N VAL A 323 18.34 1.86 24.02
CA VAL A 323 17.61 2.96 23.35
C VAL A 323 16.39 3.29 24.19
N ASP A 324 16.31 4.53 24.66
CA ASP A 324 15.10 5.08 25.28
C ASP A 324 13.95 4.96 24.26
N PRO A 325 12.85 4.23 24.57
CA PRO A 325 11.72 4.07 23.66
C PRO A 325 11.03 5.40 23.28
N SER A 326 11.28 6.48 24.03
CA SER A 326 10.78 7.82 23.73
C SER A 326 11.68 8.63 22.80
N CYS A 327 12.87 8.11 22.43
CA CYS A 327 13.80 8.83 21.58
C CYS A 327 13.49 8.63 20.10
N ASN A 328 13.02 9.70 19.46
CA ASN A 328 12.67 9.79 18.05
C ASN A 328 13.56 10.79 17.28
N ASP A 329 14.64 11.29 17.89
CA ASP A 329 15.51 12.35 17.37
C ASP A 329 16.89 11.86 16.90
N ALA A 330 17.61 12.75 16.20
CA ALA A 330 19.02 12.59 15.83
C ALA A 330 19.89 12.31 17.07
N GLY A 331 20.67 11.23 17.04
CA GLY A 331 21.45 10.71 18.17
C GLY A 331 20.98 9.36 18.71
N CYS A 332 19.79 8.90 18.31
CA CYS A 332 19.24 7.59 18.66
C CYS A 332 19.24 6.58 17.50
N GLU A 333 19.99 6.88 16.43
CA GLU A 333 20.12 5.96 15.30
C GLU A 333 20.74 4.64 15.74
N LEU A 334 19.99 3.56 15.55
CA LEU A 334 20.57 2.23 15.59
C LEU A 334 21.36 1.95 14.30
N TYR A 335 22.49 1.28 14.47
CA TYR A 335 23.33 0.91 13.33
C TYR A 335 22.65 -0.17 12.47
N PRO A 336 22.73 -0.07 11.13
CA PRO A 336 22.25 -1.11 10.23
C PRO A 336 22.88 -2.47 10.58
N ASN A 337 22.06 -3.50 10.70
CA ASN A 337 22.52 -4.87 10.95
C ASN A 337 22.83 -5.61 9.63
N ASP A 338 23.07 -6.92 9.71
CA ASP A 338 23.37 -7.72 8.52
C ASP A 338 22.18 -7.92 7.58
N ASN A 339 20.94 -7.83 8.07
CA ASN A 339 19.74 -7.82 7.21
C ASN A 339 19.72 -6.56 6.34
N ALA A 340 19.97 -5.37 6.91
CA ALA A 340 20.05 -4.14 6.13
C ALA A 340 21.12 -4.20 5.03
N LYS A 341 22.29 -4.78 5.34
CA LYS A 341 23.35 -5.01 4.34
C LYS A 341 22.91 -6.02 3.27
N ALA A 342 22.19 -7.07 3.66
CA ALA A 342 21.67 -8.06 2.74
C ALA A 342 20.64 -7.47 1.77
N VAL A 343 19.72 -6.62 2.27
CA VAL A 343 18.79 -5.87 1.42
C VAL A 343 19.54 -4.99 0.42
N GLY A 344 20.56 -4.24 0.86
CA GLY A 344 21.38 -3.43 -0.05
C GLY A 344 22.00 -4.25 -1.20
N LYS A 345 22.56 -5.42 -0.88
CA LYS A 345 23.15 -6.34 -1.88
C LYS A 345 22.10 -7.00 -2.78
N PHE A 346 20.92 -7.29 -2.24
CA PHE A 346 19.79 -7.79 -3.03
C PHE A 346 19.33 -6.74 -4.04
N LEU A 347 19.21 -5.47 -3.66
CA LEU A 347 18.85 -4.39 -4.58
C LEU A 347 19.86 -4.27 -5.73
N ASP A 348 21.17 -4.36 -5.44
CA ASP A 348 22.22 -4.35 -6.47
C ASP A 348 22.11 -5.55 -7.44
N TYR A 349 21.57 -6.68 -6.99
CA TYR A 349 21.32 -7.85 -7.82
C TYR A 349 20.05 -7.67 -8.66
N ALA A 350 18.95 -7.30 -8.01
CA ALA A 350 17.64 -7.14 -8.62
C ALA A 350 17.66 -6.09 -9.75
N LEU A 351 18.34 -4.96 -9.55
CA LEU A 351 18.47 -3.89 -10.55
C LEU A 351 19.27 -4.29 -11.81
N LYS A 352 19.99 -5.41 -11.77
CA LYS A 352 20.69 -5.95 -12.95
C LYS A 352 19.81 -6.88 -13.79
N GLN A 353 18.64 -7.26 -13.28
CA GLN A 353 17.70 -8.12 -13.98
C GLN A 353 16.80 -7.27 -14.88
N GLU A 354 16.87 -7.48 -16.19
CA GLU A 354 16.17 -6.64 -17.18
C GLU A 354 14.64 -6.62 -16.98
N ALA A 355 14.07 -7.70 -16.45
CA ALA A 355 12.64 -7.82 -16.20
C ALA A 355 12.16 -7.18 -14.90
N VAL A 356 13.04 -6.82 -13.98
CA VAL A 356 12.65 -6.37 -12.63
C VAL A 356 12.23 -4.92 -12.61
N ARG A 357 11.11 -4.62 -11.94
CA ARG A 357 10.62 -3.26 -11.69
C ARG A 357 10.22 -3.09 -10.23
N PHE A 358 10.82 -2.11 -9.59
CA PHE A 358 10.41 -1.65 -8.27
C PHE A 358 9.31 -0.61 -8.41
N VAL A 359 8.18 -0.86 -7.76
CA VAL A 359 6.99 0.00 -7.80
C VAL A 359 6.37 0.09 -6.41
N THR A 360 5.56 1.13 -6.20
CA THR A 360 4.68 1.21 -5.03
C THR A 360 3.50 0.24 -5.19
N TYR A 361 2.76 -0.01 -4.11
CA TYR A 361 1.56 -0.86 -4.18
C TYR A 361 0.47 -0.22 -5.05
N SER A 362 0.29 1.09 -4.93
CA SER A 362 -0.61 1.87 -5.79
C SER A 362 -0.21 1.86 -7.26
N ASP A 363 1.07 1.94 -7.60
CA ASP A 363 1.54 1.80 -8.99
C ASP A 363 1.35 0.37 -9.52
N PHE A 364 1.50 -0.64 -8.65
CA PHE A 364 1.19 -2.01 -9.00
C PHE A 364 -0.30 -2.22 -9.25
N ILE A 365 -1.19 -1.65 -8.42
CA ILE A 365 -2.65 -1.70 -8.68
C ILE A 365 -3.00 -0.95 -9.96
N ARG A 366 -2.37 0.21 -10.22
CA ARG A 366 -2.56 0.92 -11.49
C ARG A 366 -2.19 0.02 -12.68
N TRP A 367 -1.14 -0.79 -12.56
CA TRP A 367 -0.78 -1.77 -13.58
C TRP A 367 -1.80 -2.91 -13.65
N MET A 368 -2.34 -3.38 -12.52
CA MET A 368 -3.43 -4.37 -12.51
C MET A 368 -4.70 -3.84 -13.19
N GLN A 369 -4.97 -2.54 -13.07
CA GLN A 369 -6.11 -1.85 -13.68
C GLN A 369 -5.99 -1.70 -15.21
N ASP A 370 -4.76 -1.56 -15.71
CA ASP A 370 -4.46 -1.46 -17.15
C ASP A 370 -3.08 -2.11 -17.45
N PRO A 371 -3.00 -3.45 -17.56
CA PRO A 371 -1.73 -4.16 -17.69
C PRO A 371 -0.99 -3.80 -18.98
N VAL A 372 0.24 -3.31 -18.83
CA VAL A 372 1.17 -3.07 -19.95
C VAL A 372 2.31 -4.10 -19.95
N PRO A 373 2.75 -4.59 -21.12
CA PRO A 373 3.89 -5.48 -21.21
C PRO A 373 5.20 -4.78 -20.83
N LEU A 374 6.21 -5.58 -20.46
CA LEU A 374 7.53 -5.14 -19.99
C LEU A 374 8.22 -4.16 -20.94
N ASP A 375 8.08 -4.35 -22.26
CA ASP A 375 8.68 -3.47 -23.27
C ASP A 375 7.99 -2.09 -23.39
N LYS A 376 6.84 -1.90 -22.72
CA LYS A 376 6.09 -0.63 -22.63
C LYS A 376 6.07 -0.04 -21.23
N PHE A 377 6.46 -0.82 -20.23
CA PHE A 377 6.35 -0.43 -18.83
C PHE A 377 7.11 0.86 -18.50
N ASP A 378 8.34 1.00 -19.02
CA ASP A 378 9.23 2.12 -18.68
C ASP A 378 8.71 3.49 -19.14
N GLU A 379 7.94 3.52 -20.23
CA GLU A 379 7.28 4.74 -20.71
C GLU A 379 5.99 5.02 -19.93
N TRP A 380 5.32 3.98 -19.43
CA TRP A 380 4.01 4.06 -18.77
C TRP A 380 4.06 4.49 -17.30
N ILE A 381 5.12 4.10 -16.56
CA ILE A 381 5.17 4.20 -15.09
C ILE A 381 5.07 5.65 -14.57
N ASP A 382 5.57 6.63 -15.34
CA ASP A 382 5.60 8.06 -14.96
C ASP A 382 6.05 8.31 -13.51
N CYS A 383 7.23 7.82 -13.16
CA CYS A 383 7.79 7.93 -11.81
C CYS A 383 8.24 9.35 -11.42
N LYS A 384 8.14 10.32 -12.33
CA LYS A 384 8.43 11.73 -12.07
C LYS A 384 7.22 12.45 -11.47
N THR A 385 6.03 11.90 -11.65
CA THR A 385 4.81 12.40 -11.02
C THR A 385 4.62 11.71 -9.68
N PRO A 386 4.76 12.44 -8.55
CA PRO A 386 4.58 11.86 -7.22
C PRO A 386 3.11 11.58 -6.92
N GLY A 387 2.88 10.73 -5.92
CA GLY A 387 1.55 10.41 -5.41
C GLY A 387 0.87 9.25 -6.15
N VAL A 388 -0.38 8.99 -5.76
CA VAL A 388 -1.16 7.85 -6.25
C VAL A 388 -1.69 8.14 -7.66
N LYS A 389 -1.32 7.26 -8.59
CA LYS A 389 -1.70 7.34 -10.01
C LYS A 389 -2.76 6.31 -10.42
N ALA A 390 -3.15 5.41 -9.52
CA ALA A 390 -4.21 4.43 -9.74
C ALA A 390 -5.57 5.10 -10.00
N ASP A 391 -6.43 4.40 -10.73
CA ASP A 391 -7.81 4.79 -10.91
C ASP A 391 -8.57 4.62 -9.59
N LEU A 392 -9.14 5.72 -9.08
CA LEU A 392 -9.90 5.72 -7.82
C LEU A 392 -11.41 5.83 -8.06
N SER A 393 -11.92 5.58 -9.27
CA SER A 393 -13.34 5.71 -9.63
C SER A 393 -14.21 4.82 -8.75
N ALA A 394 -13.80 3.56 -8.55
CA ALA A 394 -14.49 2.59 -7.70
C ALA A 394 -14.36 2.89 -6.18
N VAL A 395 -13.43 3.77 -5.79
CA VAL A 395 -13.17 4.10 -4.38
C VAL A 395 -14.20 5.11 -3.87
N LYS A 396 -14.74 4.89 -2.67
CA LYS A 396 -15.75 5.75 -2.01
C LYS A 396 -15.14 7.00 -1.37
N LEU A 397 -14.43 7.81 -2.15
CA LEU A 397 -14.04 9.18 -1.79
C LEU A 397 -15.06 10.19 -2.31
N THR A 398 -15.22 11.30 -1.59
CA THR A 398 -16.02 12.44 -2.07
C THR A 398 -15.35 13.13 -3.26
N ASP A 399 -16.12 13.88 -4.06
CA ASP A 399 -15.59 14.63 -5.20
C ASP A 399 -14.45 15.58 -4.78
N GLU A 400 -14.58 16.24 -3.62
CA GLU A 400 -13.56 17.09 -3.04
C GLU A 400 -12.27 16.30 -2.74
N GLN A 401 -12.40 15.11 -2.13
CA GLN A 401 -11.27 14.23 -1.81
C GLN A 401 -10.60 13.60 -3.04
N LYS A 402 -11.29 13.55 -4.18
CA LYS A 402 -10.73 13.08 -5.47
C LYS A 402 -10.21 14.23 -6.33
N SER A 403 -10.49 15.49 -6.01
CA SER A 403 -10.25 16.63 -6.89
C SER A 403 -8.78 16.80 -7.35
N ASP A 404 -7.82 16.30 -6.58
CA ASP A 404 -6.40 16.32 -6.92
C ASP A 404 -5.85 14.98 -7.45
N ALA A 405 -6.69 13.95 -7.52
CA ALA A 405 -6.32 12.62 -7.96
C ALA A 405 -5.79 12.66 -9.40
N TYR A 406 -4.67 12.01 -9.63
CA TYR A 406 -3.95 12.04 -10.91
C TYR A 406 -4.83 11.58 -12.09
N TYR A 407 -5.58 10.49 -11.90
CA TYR A 407 -6.39 9.90 -12.97
C TYR A 407 -7.47 10.86 -13.49
N LEU A 408 -8.13 11.63 -12.61
CA LEU A 408 -9.12 12.63 -13.02
C LEU A 408 -8.48 13.77 -13.81
N ARG A 409 -7.35 14.29 -13.35
CA ARG A 409 -6.62 15.34 -14.08
C ARG A 409 -6.21 14.89 -15.48
N LYS A 410 -5.78 13.64 -15.63
CA LYS A 410 -5.44 13.07 -16.95
C LYS A 410 -6.66 12.90 -17.86
N MET A 411 -7.80 12.49 -17.33
CA MET A 411 -9.04 12.41 -18.09
C MET A 411 -9.49 13.81 -18.56
N GLU A 412 -9.42 14.81 -17.70
CA GLU A 412 -9.74 16.21 -18.06
C GLU A 412 -8.81 16.74 -19.15
N GLU A 413 -7.49 16.50 -19.02
CA GLU A 413 -6.51 16.85 -20.06
C GLU A 413 -6.83 16.15 -21.39
N ALA A 414 -7.14 14.85 -21.38
CA ALA A 414 -7.48 14.10 -22.59
C ALA A 414 -8.76 14.62 -23.27
N VAL A 415 -9.79 14.96 -22.50
CA VAL A 415 -11.05 15.53 -23.00
C VAL A 415 -10.82 16.94 -23.58
N ALA A 416 -9.96 17.74 -22.94
CA ALA A 416 -9.58 19.07 -23.43
C ALA A 416 -8.82 18.97 -24.77
N VAL A 417 -7.92 18.01 -24.93
CA VAL A 417 -7.18 17.76 -26.18
C VAL A 417 -8.10 17.21 -27.29
N ALA A 418 -9.12 16.42 -26.93
CA ALA A 418 -10.09 15.88 -27.89
C ALA A 418 -11.11 16.92 -28.39
N SER A 419 -11.26 18.06 -27.70
CA SER A 419 -12.15 19.14 -28.10
C SER A 419 -11.42 20.15 -29.00
N PRO A 420 -11.71 20.23 -30.32
CA PRO A 420 -11.07 21.22 -31.17
C PRO A 420 -11.45 22.64 -30.70
N PRO A 421 -10.53 23.62 -30.80
CA PRO A 421 -10.86 25.00 -30.48
C PRO A 421 -12.05 25.45 -31.34
N PRO A 422 -13.02 26.20 -30.78
CA PRO A 422 -14.13 26.72 -31.56
C PRO A 422 -13.58 27.52 -32.73
N ALA A 423 -14.11 27.24 -33.93
CA ALA A 423 -13.73 27.95 -35.13
C ALA A 423 -13.84 29.47 -34.87
N PRO A 424 -12.85 30.28 -35.28
CA PRO A 424 -12.90 31.71 -35.04
C PRO A 424 -14.19 32.25 -35.66
N VAL A 425 -15.06 32.79 -34.80
CA VAL A 425 -16.27 33.48 -35.22
C VAL A 425 -15.81 34.66 -36.07
N ALA A 426 -16.12 34.62 -37.36
CA ALA A 426 -15.80 35.71 -38.27
C ALA A 426 -16.41 37.01 -37.72
N ALA A 427 -15.55 37.96 -37.38
CA ALA A 427 -15.97 39.28 -36.96
C ALA A 427 -16.78 39.92 -38.10
N PRO A 428 -17.92 40.59 -37.80
CA PRO A 428 -18.70 41.27 -38.83
C PRO A 428 -17.86 42.38 -39.46
N THR A 429 -17.87 42.40 -40.80
CA THR A 429 -17.22 43.41 -41.63
C THR A 429 -17.76 44.81 -41.27
N PRO A 430 -16.92 45.82 -40.99
CA PRO A 430 -17.41 47.16 -40.72
C PRO A 430 -17.89 47.82 -42.01
N ALA A 431 -19.11 48.35 -41.98
CA ALA A 431 -19.61 49.24 -43.02
C ALA A 431 -18.85 50.57 -42.98
N THR A 432 -18.54 51.08 -44.17
CA THR A 432 -17.79 52.30 -44.43
C THR A 432 -18.59 53.58 -44.20
N SER A 433 -17.85 54.59 -43.70
CA SER A 433 -17.96 56.05 -43.88
C SER A 433 -19.18 56.81 -43.32
N GLU A 434 -18.91 57.76 -42.41
CA GLU A 434 -18.96 59.20 -42.71
C GLU A 434 -18.12 60.01 -41.68
N GLU A 435 -17.57 61.14 -42.15
CA GLU A 435 -16.57 62.02 -41.54
C GLU A 435 -17.06 62.90 -40.36
N MET A 436 -16.17 63.07 -39.35
CA MET A 436 -15.74 64.27 -38.58
C MET A 436 -16.74 65.39 -38.13
N PRO A 437 -16.51 66.12 -37.00
CA PRO A 437 -15.19 66.57 -36.53
C PRO A 437 -14.89 66.53 -35.01
N THR A 438 -13.61 66.78 -34.75
CA THR A 438 -12.81 66.95 -33.53
C THR A 438 -13.37 67.84 -32.42
N THR A 439 -13.10 67.48 -31.17
CA THR A 439 -12.75 68.42 -30.08
C THR A 439 -11.77 67.77 -29.09
N GLU A 440 -10.78 68.59 -28.70
CA GLU A 440 -9.68 68.35 -27.75
C GLU A 440 -10.16 68.09 -26.31
N GLY A 441 -9.31 67.46 -25.49
CA GLY A 441 -9.55 67.43 -24.04
C GLY A 441 -8.66 66.51 -23.20
N THR A 442 -7.40 66.94 -22.99
CA THR A 442 -6.67 66.95 -21.70
C THR A 442 -6.46 65.66 -20.88
N THR A 443 -5.19 65.29 -20.81
CA THR A 443 -4.52 64.51 -19.75
C THR A 443 -4.74 65.05 -18.34
N THR A 444 -4.98 64.20 -17.35
CA THR A 444 -4.51 64.46 -15.97
C THR A 444 -4.14 63.16 -15.27
N GLU A 445 -2.83 62.99 -15.09
CA GLU A 445 -2.16 62.10 -14.17
C GLU A 445 -2.08 62.79 -12.81
N THR A 446 -2.48 62.18 -11.69
CA THR A 446 -1.94 62.55 -10.36
C THR A 446 -2.07 61.43 -9.32
N GLN A 447 -0.91 60.84 -9.03
CA GLN A 447 -0.30 60.54 -7.72
C GLN A 447 -1.08 59.85 -6.58
N GLN A 448 -0.46 58.74 -6.18
CA GLN A 448 -0.33 58.14 -4.85
C GLN A 448 0.07 59.13 -3.74
N PRO A 449 -0.27 58.80 -2.48
CA PRO A 449 0.65 59.05 -1.38
C PRO A 449 0.98 57.79 -0.57
N THR A 450 2.24 57.76 -0.19
CA THR A 450 2.94 56.89 0.76
C THR A 450 2.60 57.19 2.21
N GLY A 451 2.83 56.19 3.07
CA GLY A 451 3.08 56.31 4.50
C GLY A 451 2.38 55.17 5.25
N GLU A 452 2.89 54.60 6.33
CA GLU A 452 4.18 54.64 7.00
C GLU A 452 4.14 53.50 8.03
N THR A 453 5.31 52.99 8.39
CA THR A 453 5.59 51.84 9.24
C THR A 453 5.24 52.10 10.72
N THR A 454 4.78 51.09 11.46
CA THR A 454 5.00 51.02 12.92
C THR A 454 5.13 49.57 13.38
N THR A 455 6.33 49.22 13.83
CA THR A 455 6.69 48.00 14.58
C THR A 455 6.30 48.15 16.05
N THR A 456 5.75 47.09 16.65
CA THR A 456 5.70 46.96 18.11
C THR A 456 6.17 45.57 18.51
N GLU A 457 7.22 45.57 19.33
CA GLU A 457 7.87 44.47 20.02
C GLU A 457 7.06 44.15 21.30
N THR A 458 6.95 42.89 21.73
CA THR A 458 6.48 42.57 23.09
C THR A 458 7.12 41.29 23.61
N GLU A 459 7.50 41.40 24.88
CA GLU A 459 8.34 40.53 25.70
C GLU A 459 7.81 39.12 25.99
N GLN A 460 8.80 38.27 26.24
CA GLN A 460 8.77 36.99 26.94
C GLN A 460 8.64 37.19 28.47
N PRO A 461 8.12 36.19 29.21
CA PRO A 461 8.61 35.97 30.57
C PRO A 461 9.12 34.54 30.82
N THR A 462 10.11 34.51 31.71
CA THR A 462 10.87 33.38 32.24
C THR A 462 10.28 32.80 33.54
N GLY A 463 10.59 31.53 33.82
CA GLY A 463 10.51 30.86 35.13
C GLY A 463 9.46 29.73 35.15
N GLY A 464 9.72 28.48 35.51
CA GLY A 464 10.82 27.86 36.25
C GLY A 464 10.28 27.25 37.54
N GLU A 465 9.86 25.98 37.53
CA GLU A 465 9.74 25.17 38.75
C GLU A 465 9.82 23.67 38.44
N THR A 466 10.87 23.05 38.94
CA THR A 466 11.19 21.62 38.91
C THR A 466 10.47 20.89 40.03
N THR A 467 9.63 19.90 39.71
CA THR A 467 9.13 18.91 40.67
C THR A 467 9.66 17.52 40.32
N THR A 468 10.42 16.96 41.25
CA THR A 468 11.01 15.62 41.25
C THR A 468 9.96 14.50 41.12
N ALA A 469 10.15 13.59 40.17
CA ALA A 469 9.40 12.35 40.03
C ALA A 469 9.89 11.29 41.05
N PRO A 470 9.00 10.46 41.63
CA PRO A 470 9.39 9.37 42.53
C PRO A 470 9.92 8.16 41.75
N ALA A 471 10.82 7.42 42.39
CA ALA A 471 11.50 6.23 41.86
C ALA A 471 10.51 5.07 41.55
N PRO A 472 10.84 4.16 40.62
CA PRO A 472 9.99 3.01 40.31
C PRO A 472 10.03 1.97 41.43
N VAL A 473 8.86 1.44 41.75
CA VAL A 473 8.64 0.31 42.67
C VAL A 473 9.03 -0.99 41.97
N GLU A 474 9.83 -1.83 42.65
CA GLU A 474 10.21 -3.17 42.19
C GLU A 474 8.98 -4.10 42.06
N VAL A 475 8.84 -4.75 40.91
CA VAL A 475 7.88 -5.84 40.69
C VAL A 475 8.57 -7.18 40.96
N PRO A 476 8.02 -8.08 41.80
CA PRO A 476 8.63 -9.38 42.09
C PRO A 476 8.67 -10.29 40.86
N LYS A 477 9.84 -10.88 40.61
CA LYS A 477 10.02 -12.03 39.72
C LYS A 477 9.53 -13.28 40.43
N ASP A 478 8.34 -13.76 40.11
CA ASP A 478 7.95 -15.17 40.28
C ASP A 478 6.72 -15.47 39.42
N GLY A 479 6.90 -16.29 38.38
CA GLY A 479 5.84 -16.66 37.46
C GLY A 479 6.29 -17.54 36.29
N ALA A 480 7.35 -18.34 36.47
CA ALA A 480 7.82 -19.30 35.47
C ALA A 480 7.92 -20.69 36.08
N ALA A 481 6.76 -21.32 36.31
CA ALA A 481 6.63 -22.78 36.41
C ALA A 481 5.15 -23.14 36.55
N THR A 482 4.50 -23.58 35.47
CA THR A 482 3.41 -24.59 35.48
C THR A 482 2.67 -24.67 34.14
N LEU A 483 3.37 -24.92 33.03
CA LEU A 483 2.74 -25.46 31.82
C LEU A 483 3.67 -26.51 31.21
N GLY A 484 3.83 -27.61 31.94
CA GLY A 484 4.53 -28.80 31.48
C GLY A 484 3.83 -30.02 32.05
N LYS A 485 2.69 -30.40 31.45
CA LYS A 485 1.99 -31.70 31.52
C LYS A 485 0.55 -31.57 30.97
N ALA A 486 0.44 -31.29 29.67
CA ALA A 486 -0.82 -31.49 28.94
C ALA A 486 -0.63 -31.91 27.46
N ALA A 487 0.60 -31.91 26.94
CA ALA A 487 0.88 -32.22 25.53
C ALA A 487 1.44 -33.63 25.25
N VAL A 488 1.32 -34.58 26.19
CA VAL A 488 1.83 -35.97 26.01
C VAL A 488 0.70 -37.02 25.98
N ALA A 489 -0.58 -36.61 26.04
CA ALA A 489 -1.71 -37.55 26.04
C ALA A 489 -2.52 -37.60 24.72
N ALA A 490 -2.24 -36.76 23.73
CA ALA A 490 -3.00 -36.72 22.46
C ALA A 490 -2.31 -37.43 21.28
N ALA A 491 -1.07 -37.88 21.43
CA ALA A 491 -0.30 -38.52 20.35
C ALA A 491 -0.38 -40.07 20.34
N ALA A 492 -1.19 -40.70 21.20
CA ALA A 492 -1.29 -42.15 21.30
C ALA A 492 -2.64 -42.75 20.84
N VAL A 493 -3.55 -41.95 20.26
CA VAL A 493 -4.90 -42.41 19.84
C VAL A 493 -5.12 -42.35 18.32
N LEU A 494 -4.17 -41.84 17.54
CA LEU A 494 -4.29 -41.76 16.06
C LEU A 494 -3.38 -42.74 15.29
N ALA A 495 -2.78 -43.73 15.97
CA ALA A 495 -1.94 -44.75 15.33
C ALA A 495 -2.61 -46.14 15.22
N THR A 496 -3.91 -46.27 15.50
CA THR A 496 -4.65 -47.56 15.46
C THR A 496 -5.90 -47.55 14.58
N ALA A 497 -6.03 -46.61 13.64
CA ALA A 497 -7.18 -46.55 12.72
C ALA A 497 -6.81 -46.51 11.22
N LEU A 498 -5.65 -47.05 10.85
CA LEU A 498 -5.29 -47.34 9.44
C LEU A 498 -4.63 -48.72 9.36
N LEU A 499 -5.42 -49.74 9.67
CA LEU A 499 -5.20 -51.15 9.35
C LEU A 499 -6.55 -51.87 9.35
N ALA A 500 -7.54 -51.29 8.67
CA ALA A 500 -8.80 -51.93 8.27
C ALA A 500 -9.61 -50.96 7.39
N LEU A 501 -9.17 -50.77 6.13
CA LEU A 501 -9.98 -50.55 4.91
C LEU A 501 -9.04 -50.29 3.73
#